data_AF-A0AAD6S362-F1
#
_entry.id   AF-A0AAD6S362-F1
#
_cell.length_a   1.000
_cell.length_b   1.000
_cell.length_c   1.000
_cell.angle_alpha   90.00
_cell.angle_beta   90.00
_cell.angle_gamma   90.00
#
_symmetry.space_group_name_H-M   'P 1'
#
loop_
_entity.id
_entity.type
_entity.pdbx_description
1 polymer ?
#
loop_
_entity_poly.entity_id
_entity_poly.type
_entity_poly.pdbx_seq_one_letter_code
_entity_poly.pdbx_strand_id
1 'polypeptide(L)'
;DGIDRTEWSTTLTAAHAYLTTKGWGLLWTGIVDALVKFEWSHYHMEECGRLPTGTRPEEFAQWMKEHRIYGDFRLGAGFGERLLAWWKDLGPDERWDGVDAETLPHAFRQLEAWPSHRWVRLDASGRSGMVLLVLGLAWWGQGLWNE
;
A
#
# COMPACT_ATOMS: atom_id res chain seq x y z
N ASP A 1 -16.15 -13.85 9.38
CA ASP A 1 -16.32 -13.26 8.04
C ASP A 1 -15.22 -13.72 7.11
N GLY A 2 -15.41 -14.89 6.49
CA GLY A 2 -14.51 -15.36 5.42
C GLY A 2 -14.62 -14.42 4.23
N ILE A 3 -13.49 -14.13 3.58
CA ILE A 3 -13.49 -13.37 2.34
C ILE A 3 -14.09 -14.26 1.23
N ASP A 4 -15.14 -13.79 0.56
CA ASP A 4 -15.62 -14.42 -0.66
C ASP A 4 -14.50 -14.34 -1.71
N ARG A 5 -14.02 -15.51 -2.15
CA ARG A 5 -12.94 -15.65 -3.13
C ARG A 5 -13.26 -14.94 -4.45
N THR A 6 -14.54 -14.90 -4.82
CA THR A 6 -15.02 -14.21 -6.02
C THR A 6 -14.85 -12.71 -5.87
N GLU A 7 -15.29 -12.16 -4.74
CA GLU A 7 -15.16 -10.74 -4.39
C GLU A 7 -13.70 -10.31 -4.31
N TRP A 8 -12.83 -11.16 -3.74
CA TRP A 8 -11.39 -10.91 -3.67
C TRP A 8 -10.75 -10.82 -5.05
N SER A 9 -11.04 -11.78 -5.93
CA SER A 9 -10.53 -11.80 -7.30
C SER A 9 -11.01 -10.58 -8.09
N THR A 10 -12.29 -10.20 -7.94
CA THR A 10 -12.83 -8.97 -8.54
C THR A 10 -12.11 -7.72 -8.02
N THR A 11 -11.87 -7.63 -6.71
CA THR A 11 -11.17 -6.50 -6.09
C THR A 11 -9.74 -6.38 -6.60
N LEU A 12 -9.00 -7.50 -6.64
CA LEU A 12 -7.62 -7.51 -7.15
C LEU A 12 -7.56 -7.15 -8.64
N THR A 13 -8.50 -7.66 -9.43
CA THR A 13 -8.61 -7.35 -10.87
C THR A 13 -8.86 -5.86 -11.09
N ALA A 14 -9.79 -5.27 -10.33
CA ALA A 14 -10.08 -3.84 -10.40
C ALA A 14 -8.89 -2.98 -9.95
N ALA A 15 -8.20 -3.39 -8.87
CA ALA A 15 -6.98 -2.73 -8.41
C ALA A 15 -5.89 -2.76 -9.49
N HIS A 16 -5.61 -3.93 -10.05
CA HIS A 16 -4.62 -4.09 -11.12
C HIS A 16 -4.95 -3.23 -12.34
N ALA A 17 -6.20 -3.27 -12.80
CA ALA A 17 -6.67 -2.46 -13.93
C ALA A 17 -6.45 -0.96 -13.67
N TYR A 18 -6.82 -0.45 -12.50
CA TYR A 18 -6.58 0.94 -12.14
C TYR A 18 -5.09 1.28 -12.05
N LEU A 19 -4.31 0.51 -11.29
CA LEU A 19 -2.90 0.81 -11.03
C LEU A 19 -2.02 0.76 -12.29
N THR A 20 -2.35 -0.12 -13.25
CA THR A 20 -1.63 -0.21 -14.53
C THR A 20 -1.88 0.97 -15.46
N THR A 21 -3.04 1.66 -15.35
CA THR A 21 -3.34 2.84 -16.18
C THR A 21 -2.40 4.02 -15.95
N LYS A 22 -1.68 4.05 -14.82
CA LYS A 22 -0.75 5.13 -14.48
C LYS A 22 0.42 5.24 -15.45
N GLY A 23 0.87 4.12 -16.02
CA GLY A 23 1.91 4.15 -17.07
C GLY A 23 3.27 4.74 -16.66
N TRP A 24 3.59 4.77 -15.36
CA TRP A 24 4.82 5.39 -14.81
C TRP A 24 6.12 4.58 -15.00
N GLY A 25 6.19 3.80 -16.07
CA GLY A 25 7.36 3.01 -16.45
C GLY A 25 7.57 1.72 -15.65
N LEU A 26 8.71 1.07 -15.91
CA LEU A 26 8.99 -0.31 -15.51
C LEU A 26 9.03 -0.54 -14.00
N LEU A 27 9.52 0.44 -13.23
CA LEU A 27 9.58 0.32 -11.77
C LEU A 27 8.17 0.23 -11.17
N TRP A 28 7.26 1.09 -11.62
CA TRP A 28 5.88 1.06 -11.17
C TRP A 28 5.18 -0.24 -11.59
N THR A 29 5.35 -0.67 -12.84
CA THR A 29 4.85 -1.97 -13.30
C THR A 29 5.33 -3.11 -12.41
N GLY A 30 6.62 -3.12 -12.04
CA GLY A 30 7.18 -4.12 -11.13
C GLY A 30 6.53 -4.14 -9.74
N ILE A 31 6.16 -2.97 -9.20
CA ILE A 31 5.43 -2.86 -7.91
C ILE A 31 4.03 -3.47 -8.05
N VAL A 32 3.31 -3.14 -9.12
CA VAL A 32 1.95 -3.65 -9.37
C VAL A 32 1.96 -5.16 -9.58
N ASP A 33 2.93 -5.69 -10.32
CA ASP A 33 3.12 -7.13 -10.51
C ASP A 33 3.46 -7.84 -9.19
N ALA A 34 4.30 -7.23 -8.35
CA ALA A 34 4.64 -7.77 -7.04
C ALA A 34 3.41 -7.81 -6.11
N LEU A 35 2.56 -6.77 -6.12
CA LEU A 35 1.30 -6.76 -5.40
C LEU A 35 0.39 -7.92 -5.85
N VAL A 36 0.19 -8.10 -7.15
CA VAL A 36 -0.65 -9.17 -7.67
C VAL A 36 -0.12 -10.54 -7.27
N LYS A 37 1.19 -10.78 -7.39
CA LYS A 37 1.83 -12.03 -6.95
C LYS A 37 1.66 -12.27 -5.45
N PHE A 38 1.85 -11.23 -4.63
CA PHE A 38 1.67 -11.30 -3.18
C PHE A 38 0.23 -11.64 -2.81
N GLU A 39 -0.74 -10.99 -3.43
CA GLU A 39 -2.15 -11.27 -3.19
C GLU A 39 -2.47 -12.73 -3.61
N TRP A 40 -2.03 -13.17 -4.80
CA TRP A 40 -2.23 -14.56 -5.24
C TRP A 40 -1.61 -15.61 -4.32
N SER A 41 -0.44 -15.36 -3.73
CA SER A 41 0.16 -16.30 -2.78
C SER A 41 -0.66 -16.48 -1.50
N HIS A 42 -1.51 -15.51 -1.18
CA HIS A 42 -2.38 -15.53 0.00
C HIS A 42 -3.82 -15.95 -0.32
N TYR A 43 -4.15 -16.19 -1.59
CA TYR A 43 -5.52 -16.48 -2.05
C TYR A 43 -6.18 -17.69 -1.35
N HIS A 44 -5.36 -18.64 -0.88
CA HIS A 44 -5.85 -19.84 -0.20
C HIS A 44 -5.97 -19.69 1.32
N MET A 45 -5.50 -18.59 1.91
CA MET A 45 -5.53 -18.38 3.35
C MET A 45 -6.94 -18.00 3.83
N GLU A 46 -7.39 -18.64 4.91
CA GLU A 46 -8.70 -18.36 5.52
C GLU A 46 -8.70 -17.06 6.32
N GLU A 47 -7.54 -16.66 6.83
CA GLU A 47 -7.33 -15.43 7.57
C GLU A 47 -6.33 -14.54 6.82
N CYS A 48 -6.77 -13.32 6.49
CA CYS A 48 -5.88 -12.28 6.00
C CYS A 48 -5.45 -11.39 7.17
N GLY A 49 -4.15 -11.11 7.29
CA GLY A 49 -3.64 -10.11 8.21
C GLY A 49 -4.30 -8.75 7.98
N ARG A 50 -4.38 -7.92 9.03
CA ARG A 50 -4.92 -6.56 8.95
C ARG A 50 -3.80 -5.56 9.18
N LEU A 51 -3.70 -4.57 8.29
CA LEU A 51 -2.79 -3.46 8.52
C LEU A 51 -3.27 -2.62 9.73
N PRO A 52 -2.34 -2.17 10.59
CA PRO A 52 -2.60 -1.17 11.61
C PRO A 52 -3.36 0.04 11.08
N THR A 53 -4.31 0.52 11.87
CA THR A 53 -5.22 1.62 11.49
C THR A 53 -4.95 2.94 12.20
N GLY A 54 -4.10 2.96 13.23
CA GLY A 54 -3.91 4.11 14.12
C GLY A 54 -3.37 5.35 13.43
N THR A 55 -2.39 5.19 12.53
CA THR A 55 -1.74 6.26 11.77
C THR A 55 -2.16 6.29 10.29
N ARG A 56 -3.12 5.44 9.90
CA ARG A 56 -3.56 5.28 8.52
C ARG A 56 -4.24 6.56 8.01
N PRO A 57 -3.90 7.06 6.81
CA PRO A 57 -4.59 8.19 6.18
C PRO A 57 -6.12 8.03 6.13
N GLU A 58 -6.85 9.11 6.42
CA GLU A 58 -8.32 9.12 6.49
C GLU A 58 -8.98 8.87 5.13
N GLU A 59 -8.28 9.20 4.04
CA GLU A 59 -8.71 8.94 2.67
C GLU A 59 -8.98 7.46 2.42
N PHE A 60 -8.24 6.56 3.07
CA PHE A 60 -8.54 5.12 3.01
C PHE A 60 -9.84 4.77 3.72
N ALA A 61 -10.14 5.42 4.85
CA ALA A 61 -11.41 5.24 5.56
C ALA A 61 -12.58 5.72 4.70
N GLN A 62 -12.42 6.84 4.01
CA GLN A 62 -13.42 7.35 3.07
C GLN A 62 -13.60 6.43 1.86
N TRP A 63 -12.51 6.02 1.20
CA TRP A 63 -12.55 5.08 0.09
C TRP A 63 -13.25 3.75 0.44
N MET A 64 -13.01 3.22 1.64
CA MET A 64 -13.72 2.03 2.11
C MET A 64 -15.22 2.26 2.34
N LYS A 65 -15.63 3.48 2.74
CA LYS A 65 -17.05 3.86 2.84
C LYS A 65 -17.69 4.02 1.46
N GLU A 66 -16.93 4.49 0.48
CA GLU A 66 -17.33 4.63 -0.93
C GLU A 66 -17.23 3.30 -1.70
N HIS A 67 -17.49 2.18 -1.03
CA HIS A 67 -17.51 0.84 -1.63
C HIS A 67 -16.23 0.44 -2.36
N ARG A 68 -15.08 1.02 -2.01
CA ARG A 68 -13.75 0.65 -2.54
C ARG A 68 -13.64 0.83 -4.06
N ILE A 69 -14.31 1.85 -4.60
CA ILE A 69 -14.23 2.16 -6.03
C ILE A 69 -12.81 2.65 -6.35
N TYR A 70 -12.13 1.99 -7.29
CA TYR A 70 -10.78 2.36 -7.73
C TYR A 70 -10.86 3.53 -8.70
N GLY A 71 -10.14 4.60 -8.41
CA GLY A 71 -10.11 5.82 -9.19
C GLY A 71 -9.22 6.88 -8.54
N ASP A 72 -9.11 8.02 -9.21
CA ASP A 72 -8.41 9.18 -8.66
C ASP A 72 -9.18 9.72 -7.46
N PHE A 73 -8.47 9.90 -6.36
CA PHE A 73 -9.05 10.32 -5.08
C PHE A 73 -8.57 11.74 -4.76
N ARG A 74 -9.49 12.59 -4.28
CA ARG A 74 -9.12 13.93 -3.84
C ARG A 74 -8.38 13.83 -2.51
N LEU A 75 -7.11 14.21 -2.51
CA LEU A 75 -6.27 14.14 -1.33
C LEU A 75 -6.37 15.41 -0.48
N GLY A 76 -6.41 15.24 0.83
CA GLY A 76 -6.26 16.36 1.75
C GLY A 76 -4.81 16.86 1.79
N ALA A 77 -4.62 18.10 2.23
CA ALA A 77 -3.28 18.61 2.53
C ALA A 77 -2.57 17.68 3.53
N GLY A 78 -1.27 17.46 3.34
CA GLY A 78 -0.49 16.60 4.23
C GLY A 78 -0.65 15.09 3.99
N PHE A 79 -1.29 14.66 2.88
CA PHE A 79 -1.51 13.24 2.62
C PHE A 79 -0.20 12.45 2.53
N GLY A 80 0.80 12.99 1.83
CA GLY A 80 2.10 12.34 1.68
C GLY A 80 2.80 12.12 3.02
N GLU A 81 2.74 13.09 3.92
CA GLU A 81 3.28 13.03 5.27
C GLU A 81 2.56 11.98 6.12
N ARG A 82 1.23 11.92 6.05
CA ARG A 82 0.43 10.87 6.73
C ARG A 82 0.73 9.48 6.16
N LEU A 83 0.83 9.37 4.83
CA LEU A 83 1.17 8.11 4.16
C LEU A 83 2.56 7.62 4.56
N LEU A 84 3.54 8.53 4.61
CA LEU A 84 4.89 8.22 5.09
C LEU A 84 4.89 7.82 6.57
N ALA A 85 4.17 8.54 7.43
CA ALA A 85 4.05 8.19 8.85
C ALA A 85 3.46 6.79 9.04
N TRP A 86 2.40 6.47 8.29
CA TRP A 86 1.81 5.13 8.29
C TRP A 86 2.79 4.07 7.77
N TRP A 87 3.51 4.33 6.68
CA TRP A 87 4.54 3.42 6.18
C TRP A 87 5.62 3.13 7.22
N LYS A 88 6.03 4.13 8.00
CA LYS A 88 6.98 3.93 9.11
C LYS A 88 6.40 2.98 10.16
N ASP A 89 5.15 3.18 10.54
CA ASP A 89 4.42 2.38 11.53
C ASP A 89 4.21 0.90 11.09
N LEU A 90 4.26 0.63 9.79
CA LEU A 90 4.19 -0.73 9.24
C LEU A 90 5.54 -1.46 9.23
N GLY A 91 6.64 -0.72 9.31
CA GLY A 91 7.99 -1.27 9.32
C GLY A 91 8.49 -1.64 10.72
N PRO A 92 9.70 -2.21 10.81
CA PRO A 92 10.40 -2.40 12.08
C PRO A 92 10.77 -1.04 12.68
N ASP A 93 10.55 -0.85 13.97
CA ASP A 93 10.82 0.43 14.66
C ASP A 93 12.30 0.83 14.50
N GLU A 94 13.21 -0.13 14.58
CA GLU A 94 14.66 0.08 14.50
C GLU A 94 15.13 0.62 13.13
N ARG A 95 14.29 0.53 12.10
CA ARG A 95 14.58 1.08 10.78
C ARG A 95 14.59 2.61 10.80
N TRP A 96 13.81 3.21 11.70
CA TRP A 96 13.53 4.64 11.70
C TRP A 96 14.30 5.40 12.77
N ASP A 97 15.04 4.70 13.61
CA ASP A 97 15.91 5.29 14.63
C ASP A 97 16.95 6.21 13.98
N GLY A 98 16.90 7.50 14.34
CA GLY A 98 17.79 8.52 13.79
C GLY A 98 17.51 8.92 12.34
N VAL A 99 16.39 8.47 11.73
CA VAL A 99 16.01 8.86 10.37
C VAL A 99 15.19 10.14 10.38
N ASP A 100 15.79 11.20 9.84
CA ASP A 100 15.18 12.51 9.58
C ASP A 100 14.90 12.72 8.08
N ALA A 101 14.51 13.94 7.69
CA ALA A 101 14.20 14.27 6.30
C ALA A 101 15.42 14.19 5.37
N GLU A 102 16.62 14.49 5.86
CA GLU A 102 17.86 14.50 5.07
C GLU A 102 18.35 13.06 4.82
N THR A 103 18.21 12.20 5.81
CA THR A 103 18.66 10.80 5.78
C THR A 103 17.60 9.83 5.24
N LEU A 104 16.35 10.28 5.08
CA LEU A 104 15.24 9.46 4.55
C LEU A 104 15.55 8.76 3.21
N PRO A 105 16.13 9.43 2.19
CA PRO A 105 16.44 8.78 0.92
C PRO A 105 17.49 7.67 1.07
N HIS A 106 18.37 7.75 2.07
CA HIS A 106 19.34 6.71 2.37
C HIS A 106 18.67 5.50 3.06
N ALA A 107 17.78 5.77 4.03
CA ALA A 107 16.99 4.72 4.69
C ALA A 107 16.11 3.91 3.73
N PHE A 108 15.66 4.51 2.62
CA PHE A 108 14.95 3.79 1.55
C PHE A 108 15.87 2.90 0.68
N ARG A 109 17.14 3.26 0.47
CA ARG A 109 18.07 2.48 -0.36
C ARG A 109 18.60 1.23 0.34
N GLN A 110 18.58 1.18 1.66
CA GLN A 110 19.05 0.01 2.44
C GLN A 110 18.05 -1.17 2.47
N LEU A 111 17.04 -1.19 1.59
CA LEU A 111 16.00 -2.25 1.55
C LEU A 111 16.58 -3.67 1.43
N GLU A 112 17.72 -3.85 0.76
CA GLU A 112 18.37 -5.16 0.59
C GLU A 112 18.95 -5.76 1.88
N ALA A 113 19.05 -4.98 2.97
CA ALA A 113 19.66 -5.43 4.22
C ALA A 113 18.67 -5.95 5.29
N TRP A 114 17.36 -5.75 5.11
CA TRP A 114 16.37 -6.08 6.15
C TRP A 114 15.73 -7.46 5.91
N PRO A 115 15.83 -8.41 6.85
CA PRO A 115 15.22 -9.72 6.72
C PRO A 115 13.69 -9.63 6.56
N SER A 116 13.11 -10.46 5.70
CA SER A 116 11.65 -10.51 5.47
C SER A 116 10.84 -10.75 6.74
N HIS A 117 11.35 -11.53 7.70
CA HIS A 117 10.68 -11.80 8.98
C HIS A 117 10.49 -10.56 9.86
N ARG A 118 11.14 -9.43 9.56
CA ARG A 118 10.93 -8.16 10.28
C ARG A 118 9.71 -7.38 9.75
N TRP A 119 9.22 -7.75 8.57
CA TRP A 119 8.11 -7.09 7.88
C TRP A 119 6.75 -7.77 8.11
N VAL A 120 6.56 -8.45 9.25
CA VAL A 120 5.36 -9.25 9.54
C VAL A 120 4.06 -8.43 9.44
N ARG A 121 4.09 -7.14 9.79
CA ARG A 121 2.91 -6.27 9.69
C ARG A 121 2.44 -6.06 8.25
N LEU A 122 3.34 -6.16 7.28
CA LEU A 122 3.02 -6.07 5.84
C LEU A 122 2.51 -7.39 5.26
N ASP A 123 2.55 -8.48 6.02
CA ASP A 123 1.96 -9.76 5.65
C ASP A 123 0.43 -9.73 5.81
N ALA A 124 -0.18 -8.73 5.17
CA ALA A 124 -1.60 -8.42 5.22
C ALA A 124 -2.13 -8.40 3.79
N SER A 125 -2.82 -9.47 3.41
CA SER A 125 -3.50 -9.61 2.12
C SER A 125 -4.98 -9.20 2.20
N GLY A 126 -5.70 -9.29 1.10
CA GLY A 126 -7.15 -9.12 1.09
C GLY A 126 -7.61 -7.69 0.79
N ARG A 127 -8.91 -7.46 1.04
CA ARG A 127 -9.65 -6.25 0.58
C ARG A 127 -9.06 -4.92 1.03
N SER A 128 -8.24 -4.91 2.07
CA SER A 128 -7.67 -3.68 2.66
C SER A 128 -6.27 -3.95 3.24
N GLY A 129 -5.57 -4.92 2.65
CA GLY A 129 -4.18 -5.26 2.97
C GLY A 129 -3.19 -4.40 2.19
N MET A 130 -2.18 -5.03 1.62
CA MET A 130 -1.08 -4.40 0.88
C MET A 130 -1.55 -3.54 -0.29
N VAL A 131 -2.72 -3.84 -0.86
CA VAL A 131 -3.38 -3.00 -1.88
C VAL A 131 -3.54 -1.54 -1.44
N LEU A 132 -3.77 -1.27 -0.15
CA LEU A 132 -3.92 0.10 0.36
C LEU A 132 -2.62 0.91 0.21
N LEU A 133 -1.46 0.29 0.44
CA LEU A 133 -0.18 0.98 0.31
C LEU A 133 0.10 1.36 -1.14
N VAL A 134 -0.08 0.41 -2.06
CA VAL A 134 0.14 0.66 -3.49
C VAL A 134 -0.88 1.67 -4.03
N LEU A 135 -2.13 1.60 -3.58
CA LEU A 135 -3.18 2.58 -3.90
C LEU A 135 -2.82 3.98 -3.37
N GLY A 136 -2.34 4.08 -2.14
CA GLY A 136 -1.89 5.35 -1.56
C GLY A 136 -0.73 5.99 -2.34
N LEU A 137 0.25 5.18 -2.76
CA LEU A 137 1.33 5.64 -3.62
C LEU A 137 0.81 6.13 -4.98
N ALA A 138 -0.15 5.42 -5.57
CA ALA A 138 -0.77 5.81 -6.83
C ALA A 138 -1.53 7.14 -6.70
N TRP A 139 -2.26 7.35 -5.60
CA TRP A 139 -2.92 8.63 -5.37
C TRP A 139 -1.92 9.76 -5.13
N TRP A 140 -0.90 9.53 -4.30
CA TRP A 140 0.08 10.56 -4.01
C TRP A 140 0.85 10.98 -5.26
N GLY A 141 1.35 10.01 -6.04
CA GLY A 141 2.05 10.29 -7.29
C GLY A 141 1.16 11.01 -8.32
N GLN A 142 -0.13 10.68 -8.39
CA GLN A 142 -1.09 11.38 -9.23
C GLN A 142 -1.27 12.84 -8.77
N GLY A 143 -1.34 13.07 -7.46
CA GLY A 143 -1.41 14.42 -6.88
C GLY A 143 -0.21 15.28 -7.30
N LEU A 144 1.00 14.72 -7.23
CA LEU A 144 2.24 15.42 -7.63
C LEU A 144 2.34 15.68 -9.13
N TRP A 145 1.69 14.87 -9.98
CA TRP A 145 1.74 15.04 -11.44
C TRP A 145 0.78 16.10 -11.97
N ASN A 146 -0.24 16.45 -11.19
CA ASN A 146 -1.27 17.43 -11.57
C ASN A 146 -1.04 18.84 -10.97
N GLU A 147 0.06 19.03 -10.24
CA GLU A 147 0.58 20.34 -9.80
C GLU A 147 1.59 20.89 -10.82
#